data_AF-A0A7W7ILV7-F1
#
_entry.id   AF-A0A7W7ILV7-F1
#
_cell.length_a   1.000
_cell.length_b   1.000
_cell.length_c   1.000
_cell.angle_alpha   90.00
_cell.angle_beta   90.00
_cell.angle_gamma   90.00
#
_symmetry.space_group_name_H-M   'P 1'
#
loop_
_entity.id
_entity.type
_entity.pdbx_description
1 polymer ?
#
loop_
_entity_poly.entity_id
_entity_poly.type
_entity_poly.pdbx_seq_one_letter_code
_entity_poly.pdbx_strand_id
1 'polypeptide(L)'
;MTDAHVEPIRHSRKGLIIPFAIVFVGLALWTGWWFVLTQQIEKKLEGRIARLEQSGWTVKHAGLSTTGWPLRARVAMTHVDVVAPSGHAVAAPEIVAEANAYNPTKWVIAAPDGMVLTRGAKGKVAVRAEMIRMSLHGLTQRWPNVVVELAKPVFTALPNAEPFPLAKAGLVQFYMRPHVAGSNTPTEDVDVLFRLVDGEGRPNGPVEGLTQSGKLNAQVEAVIEKAGALKGADAQGLLSAWTAAGGRFVAVKGQLEAGESRTFLSSPALSADDKGRLEGEVFLRAEKPLAAIVGLAGAQQGGAMDRAAAARAAAATPQGGTGEQGQAVDLVLNFKGGRTYLGPFALAPAPQLF
;
A
#
# COMPACT_ATOMS: atom_id res chain seq x y z
N MET A 1 -85.35 -39.88 -4.56
CA MET A 1 -84.05 -39.87 -3.86
C MET A 1 -83.23 -38.76 -4.50
N THR A 2 -82.79 -37.82 -3.68
CA THR A 2 -82.31 -36.47 -3.99
C THR A 2 -80.94 -36.47 -4.68
N ASP A 3 -80.84 -35.75 -5.81
CA ASP A 3 -79.58 -35.38 -6.45
C ASP A 3 -78.90 -34.29 -5.60
N ALA A 4 -77.71 -34.58 -5.07
CA ALA A 4 -76.91 -33.62 -4.32
C ALA A 4 -76.03 -32.83 -5.31
N HIS A 5 -76.37 -31.57 -5.56
CA HIS A 5 -75.48 -30.62 -6.24
C HIS A 5 -74.25 -30.36 -5.36
N VAL A 6 -73.10 -30.87 -5.79
CA VAL A 6 -71.80 -30.51 -5.21
C VAL A 6 -71.37 -29.19 -5.81
N GLU A 7 -71.46 -28.12 -5.03
CA GLU A 7 -70.97 -26.80 -5.41
C GLU A 7 -69.43 -26.82 -5.49
N PRO A 8 -68.80 -26.36 -6.59
CA PRO A 8 -67.35 -26.42 -6.73
C PRO A 8 -66.68 -25.37 -5.82
N ILE A 9 -65.84 -25.84 -4.88
CA ILE A 9 -65.04 -24.98 -3.99
C ILE A 9 -64.06 -24.15 -4.83
N ARG A 10 -64.38 -22.87 -5.04
CA ARG A 10 -63.48 -21.90 -5.69
C ARG A 10 -62.39 -21.48 -4.72
N HIS A 11 -61.21 -22.09 -4.82
CA HIS A 11 -60.02 -21.62 -4.11
C HIS A 11 -59.70 -20.17 -4.53
N SER A 12 -59.61 -19.28 -3.54
CA SER A 12 -59.32 -17.87 -3.75
C SER A 12 -57.93 -17.67 -4.33
N ARG A 13 -57.85 -17.13 -5.55
CA ARG A 13 -56.58 -16.78 -6.23
C ARG A 13 -55.75 -15.74 -5.45
N LYS A 14 -56.34 -15.11 -4.43
CA LYS A 14 -55.67 -14.17 -3.52
C LYS A 14 -54.51 -14.82 -2.75
N GLY A 15 -54.63 -16.10 -2.38
CA GLY A 15 -53.54 -16.83 -1.71
C GLY A 15 -52.28 -16.99 -2.56
N LEU A 16 -52.42 -16.95 -3.90
CA LEU A 16 -51.30 -16.99 -4.84
C LEU A 16 -50.76 -15.58 -5.11
N ILE A 17 -51.63 -14.58 -5.28
CA ILE A 17 -51.23 -13.22 -5.69
C ILE A 17 -50.60 -12.42 -4.53
N ILE A 18 -51.06 -12.59 -3.30
CA ILE A 18 -50.58 -11.83 -2.13
C ILE A 18 -49.05 -11.99 -1.93
N PRO A 19 -48.47 -13.20 -1.95
CA PRO A 19 -47.02 -13.37 -1.91
C PRO A 19 -46.27 -12.61 -3.00
N PHE A 20 -46.72 -12.67 -4.26
CA PHE A 20 -46.10 -11.94 -5.36
C PHE A 20 -46.22 -10.43 -5.21
N ALA A 21 -47.36 -9.92 -4.71
CA ALA A 21 -47.55 -8.50 -4.44
C ALA A 21 -46.60 -8.00 -3.34
N ILE A 22 -46.41 -8.78 -2.27
CA ILE A 22 -45.44 -8.47 -1.21
C ILE A 22 -44.02 -8.44 -1.76
N VAL A 23 -43.63 -9.44 -2.56
CA VAL A 23 -42.32 -9.48 -3.21
C VAL A 23 -42.13 -8.27 -4.14
N PHE A 24 -43.16 -7.91 -4.90
CA PHE A 24 -43.11 -6.75 -5.79
C PHE A 24 -42.93 -5.44 -5.03
N VAL A 25 -43.68 -5.23 -3.94
CA VAL A 25 -43.51 -4.05 -3.08
C VAL A 25 -42.11 -4.05 -2.44
N GLY A 26 -41.62 -5.20 -1.99
CA GLY A 26 -40.27 -5.34 -1.47
C GLY A 26 -39.19 -4.96 -2.49
N LEU A 27 -39.31 -5.42 -3.74
CA LEU A 27 -38.43 -5.07 -4.84
C LEU A 27 -38.52 -3.58 -5.22
N ALA A 28 -39.73 -3.00 -5.19
CA ALA A 28 -39.93 -1.58 -5.46
C ALA A 28 -39.27 -0.70 -4.38
N LEU A 29 -39.48 -1.02 -3.10
CA LEU A 29 -38.82 -0.34 -1.98
C LEU A 29 -37.30 -0.50 -2.03
N TRP A 30 -36.81 -1.70 -2.33
CA TRP A 30 -35.37 -1.96 -2.49
C TRP A 30 -34.76 -1.17 -3.65
N THR A 31 -35.48 -1.10 -4.78
CA THR A 31 -35.04 -0.32 -5.94
C THR A 31 -35.00 1.17 -5.60
N GLY A 32 -36.02 1.70 -4.92
CA GLY A 32 -36.01 3.08 -4.43
C GLY A 32 -34.84 3.36 -3.48
N TRP A 33 -34.58 2.47 -2.53
CA TRP A 33 -33.41 2.55 -1.63
C TRP A 33 -32.09 2.56 -2.40
N TRP A 34 -31.92 1.66 -3.38
CA TRP A 34 -30.70 1.57 -4.17
C TRP A 34 -30.44 2.87 -4.96
N PHE A 35 -31.47 3.47 -5.56
CA PHE A 35 -31.33 4.78 -6.22
C PHE A 35 -30.89 5.87 -5.23
N VAL A 36 -31.48 5.93 -4.04
CA VAL A 36 -31.04 6.88 -2.99
C VAL A 36 -29.57 6.67 -2.61
N LEU A 37 -29.14 5.41 -2.47
CA LEU A 37 -27.75 5.06 -2.17
C LEU A 37 -26.79 5.56 -3.26
N THR A 38 -27.09 5.29 -4.53
CA THR A 38 -26.25 5.72 -5.66
C THR A 38 -26.12 7.24 -5.75
N GLN A 39 -27.23 7.98 -5.59
CA GLN A 39 -27.20 9.45 -5.58
C GLN A 39 -26.38 10.01 -4.41
N GLN A 40 -26.42 9.37 -3.23
CA GLN A 40 -25.57 9.79 -2.11
C GLN A 40 -24.10 9.55 -2.37
N ILE A 41 -23.74 8.47 -3.07
CA ILE A 41 -22.36 8.16 -3.44
C ILE A 41 -21.84 9.21 -4.41
N GLU A 42 -22.60 9.51 -5.46
CA GLU A 42 -22.24 10.52 -6.48
C GLU A 42 -22.04 11.89 -5.84
N LYS A 43 -22.99 12.37 -5.03
CA LYS A 43 -22.87 13.66 -4.31
C LYS A 43 -21.66 13.71 -3.38
N LYS A 44 -21.39 12.62 -2.65
CA LYS A 44 -20.22 12.55 -1.76
C LYS A 44 -18.92 12.55 -2.55
N LEU A 45 -18.87 11.86 -3.69
CA LEU A 45 -17.70 11.80 -4.55
C LEU A 45 -17.40 13.18 -5.16
N GLU A 46 -18.40 13.84 -5.75
CA GLU A 46 -18.27 15.20 -6.28
C GLU A 46 -17.79 16.18 -5.20
N GLY A 47 -18.40 16.14 -4.01
CA GLY A 47 -17.99 16.98 -2.89
C GLY A 47 -16.57 16.69 -2.39
N ARG A 48 -16.07 15.44 -2.54
CA ARG A 48 -14.69 15.08 -2.20
C ARG A 48 -13.71 15.56 -3.26
N ILE A 49 -14.04 15.41 -4.54
CA ILE A 49 -13.24 15.92 -5.67
C ILE A 49 -13.10 17.43 -5.55
N ALA A 50 -14.20 18.17 -5.33
CA ALA A 50 -14.15 19.62 -5.17
C ALA A 50 -13.27 20.06 -3.98
N ARG A 51 -13.26 19.33 -2.86
CA ARG A 51 -12.36 19.62 -1.73
C ARG A 51 -10.90 19.32 -2.04
N LEU A 52 -10.63 18.25 -2.79
CA LEU A 52 -9.28 17.95 -3.27
C LEU A 52 -8.78 19.09 -4.15
N GLU A 53 -9.60 19.55 -5.10
CA GLU A 53 -9.28 20.67 -6.00
C GLU A 53 -9.03 21.99 -5.24
N GLN A 54 -9.85 22.30 -4.23
CA GLN A 54 -9.62 23.44 -3.34
C GLN A 54 -8.28 23.35 -2.58
N SER A 55 -7.76 22.14 -2.36
CA SER A 55 -6.45 21.92 -1.74
C SER A 55 -5.29 21.82 -2.74
N GLY A 56 -5.52 22.17 -4.01
CA GLY A 56 -4.51 22.21 -5.07
C GLY A 56 -4.33 20.90 -5.85
N TRP A 57 -5.14 19.87 -5.59
CA TRP A 57 -5.12 18.66 -6.40
C TRP A 57 -5.80 18.91 -7.75
N THR A 58 -5.39 18.17 -8.77
CA THR A 58 -6.09 18.14 -10.06
C THR A 58 -6.64 16.74 -10.28
N VAL A 59 -7.95 16.61 -10.44
CA VAL A 59 -8.61 15.32 -10.70
C VAL A 59 -9.30 15.39 -12.05
N LYS A 60 -8.87 14.57 -13.00
CA LYS A 60 -9.49 14.44 -14.33
C LYS A 60 -10.04 13.04 -14.51
N HIS A 61 -11.20 12.93 -15.14
CA HIS A 61 -11.81 11.66 -15.52
C HIS A 61 -12.67 11.84 -16.76
N ALA A 62 -12.75 10.82 -17.63
CA ALA A 62 -13.58 10.87 -18.83
C ALA A 62 -15.06 10.55 -18.58
N GLY A 63 -15.36 9.83 -17.49
CA GLY A 63 -16.71 9.41 -17.18
C GLY A 63 -16.81 8.72 -15.82
N LEU A 64 -18.00 8.82 -15.23
CA LEU A 64 -18.40 8.18 -13.99
C LEU A 64 -19.69 7.41 -14.25
N SER A 65 -19.74 6.14 -13.85
CA SER A 65 -20.96 5.33 -13.96
C SER A 65 -21.19 4.52 -12.69
N THR A 66 -22.44 4.45 -12.26
CA THR A 66 -22.85 3.67 -11.08
C THR A 66 -23.78 2.54 -11.50
N THR A 67 -23.38 1.29 -11.21
CA THR A 67 -24.11 0.06 -11.55
C THR A 67 -24.19 -0.89 -10.34
N GLY A 68 -24.79 -2.07 -10.50
CA GLY A 68 -24.73 -3.12 -9.47
C GLY A 68 -26.03 -3.47 -8.76
N TRP A 69 -27.16 -2.89 -9.17
CA TRP A 69 -28.48 -3.31 -8.69
C TRP A 69 -28.67 -4.82 -8.86
N PRO A 70 -29.26 -5.53 -7.87
CA PRO A 70 -29.77 -5.02 -6.59
C PRO A 70 -28.76 -5.08 -5.44
N LEU A 71 -27.67 -5.84 -5.54
CA LEU A 71 -26.88 -6.26 -4.36
C LEU A 71 -25.68 -5.37 -4.04
N ARG A 72 -25.18 -4.59 -5.01
CA ARG A 72 -23.95 -3.81 -4.88
C ARG A 72 -24.09 -2.41 -5.48
N ALA A 73 -23.27 -1.50 -4.99
CA ALA A 73 -23.00 -0.22 -5.64
C ALA A 73 -21.60 -0.31 -6.23
N ARG A 74 -21.52 -0.39 -7.56
CA ARG A 74 -20.29 -0.45 -8.35
C ARG A 74 -20.13 0.88 -9.08
N VAL A 75 -19.17 1.68 -8.65
CA VAL A 75 -18.82 2.95 -9.26
C VAL A 75 -17.59 2.73 -10.12
N ALA A 76 -17.71 2.91 -11.44
CA ALA A 76 -16.59 2.84 -12.36
C ALA A 76 -16.25 4.24 -12.87
N MET A 77 -14.97 4.60 -12.77
CA MET A 77 -14.42 5.86 -13.26
C MET A 77 -13.35 5.55 -14.32
N THR A 78 -13.51 6.14 -15.50
CA THR A 78 -12.63 5.85 -16.66
C THR A 78 -11.66 6.99 -16.94
N HIS A 79 -10.46 6.64 -17.40
CA HIS A 79 -9.36 7.57 -17.73
C HIS A 79 -9.09 8.56 -16.59
N VAL A 80 -8.87 8.01 -15.41
CA VAL A 80 -8.62 8.79 -14.19
C VAL A 80 -7.19 9.28 -14.20
N ASP A 81 -7.00 10.57 -13.93
CA ASP A 81 -5.69 11.18 -13.71
C ASP A 81 -5.78 12.11 -12.48
N VAL A 82 -5.12 11.71 -11.40
CA VAL A 82 -5.10 12.44 -10.12
C VAL A 82 -3.69 12.94 -9.88
N VAL A 83 -3.51 14.25 -9.88
CA VAL A 83 -2.24 14.94 -9.67
C VAL A 83 -2.25 15.66 -8.33
N ALA A 84 -1.28 15.34 -7.48
CA ALA A 84 -1.04 16.02 -6.22
C ALA A 84 -0.22 17.31 -6.41
N PRO A 85 -0.37 18.31 -5.52
CA PRO A 85 0.45 19.52 -5.57
C PRO A 85 1.97 19.26 -5.50
N SER A 86 2.38 18.15 -4.88
CA SER A 86 3.77 17.69 -4.82
C SER A 86 4.35 17.18 -6.16
N GLY A 87 3.56 17.17 -7.24
CA GLY A 87 3.94 16.64 -8.55
C GLY A 87 3.86 15.11 -8.66
N HIS A 88 3.48 14.42 -7.58
CA HIS A 88 3.10 13.01 -7.65
C HIS A 88 1.74 12.86 -8.32
N ALA A 89 1.56 11.81 -9.10
CA ALA A 89 0.29 11.56 -9.76
C ALA A 89 0.01 10.07 -9.92
N VAL A 90 -1.27 9.73 -9.99
CA VAL A 90 -1.74 8.39 -10.31
C VAL A 90 -2.72 8.50 -11.47
N ALA A 91 -2.42 7.79 -12.55
CA ALA A 91 -3.32 7.67 -13.69
C ALA A 91 -3.72 6.21 -13.91
N ALA A 92 -4.99 5.95 -14.21
CA ALA A 92 -5.49 4.61 -14.46
C ALA A 92 -6.55 4.61 -15.57
N PRO A 93 -6.54 3.61 -16.50
CA PRO A 93 -7.56 3.50 -17.54
C PRO A 93 -8.97 3.32 -16.96
N GLU A 94 -9.09 2.53 -15.89
CA GLU A 94 -10.32 2.31 -15.15
C GLU A 94 -10.01 2.16 -13.66
N ILE A 95 -10.82 2.80 -12.82
CA ILE A 95 -10.87 2.55 -11.38
C ILE A 95 -12.29 2.14 -11.04
N VAL A 96 -12.45 1.00 -10.38
CA VAL A 96 -13.73 0.46 -9.97
C VAL A 96 -13.79 0.44 -8.46
N ALA A 97 -14.79 1.09 -7.87
CA ALA A 97 -15.06 1.08 -6.44
C ALA A 97 -16.37 0.34 -6.17
N GLU A 98 -16.33 -0.69 -5.34
CA GLU A 98 -17.50 -1.53 -5.03
C GLU A 98 -17.78 -1.54 -3.53
N ALA A 99 -19.06 -1.44 -3.18
CA ALA A 99 -19.57 -1.69 -1.85
C ALA A 99 -20.88 -2.47 -1.89
N ASN A 100 -21.14 -3.26 -0.86
CA ASN A 100 -22.40 -3.99 -0.75
C ASN A 100 -23.55 -3.02 -0.44
N ALA A 101 -24.69 -3.15 -1.13
CA ALA A 101 -25.83 -2.24 -0.97
C ALA A 101 -26.44 -2.29 0.44
N TYR A 102 -26.35 -3.46 1.11
CA TYR A 102 -26.80 -3.66 2.49
C TYR A 102 -25.74 -3.24 3.54
N ASN A 103 -24.49 -3.01 3.14
CA ASN A 103 -23.42 -2.54 4.02
C ASN A 103 -22.45 -1.60 3.27
N PRO A 104 -22.83 -0.34 3.04
CA PRO A 104 -22.05 0.61 2.24
C PRO A 104 -20.82 1.18 2.98
N THR A 105 -20.38 0.56 4.08
CA THR A 105 -19.22 0.99 4.87
C THR A 105 -17.94 0.23 4.56
N LYS A 106 -18.04 -0.84 3.78
CA LYS A 106 -16.91 -1.65 3.31
C LYS A 106 -16.77 -1.44 1.82
N TRP A 107 -15.65 -0.87 1.43
CA TRP A 107 -15.35 -0.55 0.03
C TRP A 107 -14.15 -1.35 -0.44
N VAL A 108 -14.23 -1.81 -1.68
CA VAL A 108 -13.13 -2.42 -2.39
C VAL A 108 -12.92 -1.63 -3.66
N ILE A 109 -11.75 -1.01 -3.78
CA ILE A 109 -11.34 -0.24 -4.96
C ILE A 109 -10.34 -1.09 -5.73
N ALA A 110 -10.49 -1.17 -7.05
CA ALA A 110 -9.62 -1.93 -7.93
C ALA A 110 -9.20 -1.10 -9.14
N ALA A 111 -7.99 -1.36 -9.63
CA ALA A 111 -7.49 -0.83 -10.90
C ALA A 111 -7.22 -2.02 -11.84
N PRO A 112 -8.24 -2.54 -12.54
CA PRO A 112 -8.17 -3.81 -13.27
C PRO A 112 -7.13 -3.78 -14.40
N ASP A 113 -6.99 -2.65 -15.10
CA ASP A 113 -6.08 -2.51 -16.25
C ASP A 113 -4.67 -2.01 -15.86
N GLY A 114 -4.39 -1.94 -14.57
CA GLY A 114 -3.15 -1.36 -14.04
C GLY A 114 -3.24 0.16 -13.85
N MET A 115 -2.10 0.76 -13.50
CA MET A 115 -1.98 2.19 -13.27
C MET A 115 -0.60 2.71 -13.66
N VAL A 116 -0.47 4.04 -13.77
CA VAL A 116 0.79 4.74 -13.95
C VAL A 116 1.01 5.66 -12.75
N LEU A 117 2.14 5.47 -12.07
CA LEU A 117 2.58 6.29 -10.95
C LEU A 117 3.59 7.31 -11.44
N THR A 118 3.32 8.60 -11.25
CA THR A 118 4.29 9.68 -11.42
C THR A 118 4.97 9.96 -10.09
N ARG A 119 6.31 9.81 -10.05
CA ARG A 119 7.12 9.89 -8.83
C ARG A 119 7.93 11.19 -8.77
N GLY A 120 7.26 12.32 -8.94
CA GLY A 120 7.90 13.64 -9.03
C GLY A 120 9.02 13.64 -10.08
N ALA A 121 10.23 14.06 -9.67
CA ALA A 121 11.40 14.14 -10.54
C ALA A 121 11.88 12.77 -11.09
N LYS A 122 11.52 11.64 -10.45
CA LYS A 122 11.94 10.28 -10.88
C LYS A 122 11.15 9.75 -12.07
N GLY A 123 10.21 10.54 -12.59
CA GLY A 123 9.40 10.19 -13.76
C GLY A 123 8.31 9.15 -13.49
N LYS A 124 7.78 8.59 -14.58
CA LYS A 124 6.58 7.74 -14.57
C LYS A 124 6.91 6.25 -14.61
N VAL A 125 6.18 5.47 -13.82
CA VAL A 125 6.26 4.00 -13.76
C VAL A 125 4.89 3.41 -13.99
N ALA A 126 4.74 2.62 -15.05
CA ALA A 126 3.57 1.79 -15.25
C ALA A 126 3.64 0.57 -14.32
N VAL A 127 2.54 0.32 -13.62
CA VAL A 127 2.34 -0.81 -12.71
C VAL A 127 1.21 -1.66 -13.26
N ARG A 128 1.55 -2.87 -13.70
CA ARG A 128 0.58 -3.89 -14.11
C ARG A 128 0.62 -5.03 -13.12
N ALA A 129 -0.52 -5.62 -12.79
CA ALA A 129 -0.60 -6.72 -11.84
C ALA A 129 -1.81 -7.60 -12.19
N GLU A 130 -1.83 -8.85 -11.72
CA GLU A 130 -3.05 -9.69 -11.84
C GLU A 130 -4.19 -9.12 -11.00
N MET A 131 -3.85 -8.44 -9.91
CA MET A 131 -4.81 -7.76 -9.05
C MET A 131 -4.15 -6.51 -8.48
N ILE A 132 -4.84 -5.38 -8.56
CA ILE A 132 -4.56 -4.18 -7.77
C ILE A 132 -5.83 -3.87 -7.01
N ARG A 133 -5.78 -3.98 -5.68
CA ARG A 133 -6.94 -3.79 -4.82
C ARG A 133 -6.61 -2.93 -3.61
N MET A 134 -7.52 -2.07 -3.23
CA MET A 134 -7.53 -1.34 -1.98
C MET A 134 -8.85 -1.60 -1.25
N SER A 135 -8.78 -2.27 -0.10
CA SER A 135 -9.92 -2.51 0.77
C SER A 135 -9.97 -1.46 1.88
N LEU A 136 -11.15 -0.88 2.10
CA LEU A 136 -11.41 0.14 3.10
C LEU A 136 -12.58 -0.33 3.98
N HIS A 137 -12.41 -0.27 5.31
CA HIS A 137 -13.53 -0.45 6.23
C HIS A 137 -13.39 0.40 7.49
N GLY A 138 -14.48 0.53 8.24
CA GLY A 138 -14.50 1.40 9.41
C GLY A 138 -14.47 2.89 9.03
N LEU A 139 -15.13 3.27 7.93
CA LEU A 139 -15.17 4.65 7.42
C LEU A 139 -15.77 5.69 8.39
N THR A 140 -16.42 5.23 9.46
CA THR A 140 -16.96 6.08 10.55
C THR A 140 -15.96 6.32 11.67
N GLN A 141 -14.85 5.56 11.71
CA GLN A 141 -13.76 5.77 12.65
C GLN A 141 -12.92 6.98 12.23
N ARG A 142 -12.13 7.52 13.16
CA ARG A 142 -11.17 8.60 12.87
C ARG A 142 -10.21 8.21 11.75
N TRP A 143 -9.68 6.99 11.84
CA TRP A 143 -8.86 6.35 10.83
C TRP A 143 -9.56 5.11 10.29
N PRO A 144 -9.76 4.97 8.97
CA PRO A 144 -10.25 3.73 8.42
C PRO A 144 -9.14 2.66 8.44
N ASN A 145 -9.55 1.40 8.38
CA ASN A 145 -8.64 0.32 8.08
C ASN A 145 -8.44 0.28 6.56
N VAL A 146 -7.19 0.22 6.12
CA VAL A 146 -6.82 0.25 4.71
C VAL A 146 -5.90 -0.92 4.42
N VAL A 147 -6.22 -1.68 3.38
CA VAL A 147 -5.35 -2.74 2.87
C VAL A 147 -5.16 -2.53 1.39
N VAL A 148 -3.94 -2.28 0.95
CA VAL A 148 -3.57 -2.20 -0.46
C VAL A 148 -2.81 -3.47 -0.81
N GLU A 149 -3.20 -4.13 -1.89
CA GLU A 149 -2.61 -5.38 -2.36
C GLU A 149 -2.38 -5.30 -3.87
N LEU A 150 -1.17 -5.64 -4.28
CA LEU A 150 -0.81 -5.85 -5.67
C LEU A 150 -0.32 -7.30 -5.81
N ALA A 151 -1.06 -8.13 -6.55
CA ALA A 151 -0.69 -9.52 -6.81
C ALA A 151 0.08 -9.63 -8.13
N LYS A 152 1.29 -10.20 -8.06
CA LYS A 152 2.24 -10.31 -9.18
C LYS A 152 2.47 -9.00 -9.94
N PRO A 153 2.82 -7.89 -9.27
CA PRO A 153 3.04 -6.63 -9.96
C PRO A 153 4.31 -6.69 -10.82
N VAL A 154 4.25 -6.05 -11.98
CA VAL A 154 5.34 -5.76 -12.90
C VAL A 154 5.45 -4.24 -13.00
N PHE A 155 6.65 -3.73 -12.73
CA PHE A 155 6.96 -2.31 -12.78
C PHE A 155 7.72 -2.01 -14.07
N THR A 156 7.23 -1.07 -14.86
CA THR A 156 7.84 -0.67 -16.13
C THR A 156 8.08 0.83 -16.12
N ALA A 157 9.34 1.25 -16.16
CA ALA A 157 9.66 2.67 -16.30
C ALA A 157 9.25 3.15 -17.70
N LEU A 158 8.57 4.29 -17.77
CA LEU A 158 8.25 4.94 -19.04
C LEU A 158 9.46 5.74 -19.56
N PRO A 159 9.44 6.20 -20.84
CA PRO A 159 10.54 6.99 -21.38
C PRO A 159 10.93 8.15 -20.47
N ASN A 160 12.24 8.37 -20.31
CA ASN A 160 12.84 9.41 -19.45
C ASN A 160 12.57 9.28 -17.95
N ALA A 161 12.06 8.13 -17.47
CA ALA A 161 11.90 7.87 -16.05
C ALA A 161 13.08 7.06 -15.49
N GLU A 162 13.46 7.35 -14.24
CA GLU A 162 14.42 6.51 -13.53
C GLU A 162 13.83 5.11 -13.33
N PRO A 163 14.57 4.02 -13.59
CA PRO A 163 14.05 2.68 -13.35
C PRO A 163 13.62 2.47 -11.90
N PHE A 164 12.42 1.91 -11.68
CA PHE A 164 12.05 1.43 -10.35
C PHE A 164 12.98 0.26 -9.97
N PRO A 165 13.51 0.19 -8.72
CA PRO A 165 14.50 -0.82 -8.34
C PRO A 165 14.02 -2.27 -8.52
N LEU A 166 12.73 -2.50 -8.32
CA LEU A 166 12.08 -3.78 -8.60
C LEU A 166 11.61 -3.83 -10.06
N ALA A 167 11.83 -4.97 -10.71
CA ALA A 167 11.23 -5.30 -11.99
C ALA A 167 9.82 -5.87 -11.80
N LYS A 168 9.67 -6.78 -10.83
CA LYS A 168 8.41 -7.44 -10.48
C LYS A 168 8.45 -7.97 -9.05
N ALA A 169 7.33 -8.42 -8.53
CA ALA A 169 7.23 -9.14 -7.25
C ALA A 169 6.14 -10.20 -7.31
N GLY A 170 6.07 -11.13 -6.36
CA GLY A 170 4.93 -12.03 -6.19
C GLY A 170 3.75 -11.33 -5.52
N LEU A 171 4.03 -10.48 -4.54
CA LEU A 171 3.01 -9.72 -3.81
C LEU A 171 3.61 -8.45 -3.18
N VAL A 172 2.89 -7.34 -3.28
CA VAL A 172 3.14 -6.12 -2.51
C VAL A 172 1.89 -5.81 -1.70
N GLN A 173 2.05 -5.60 -0.40
CA GLN A 173 0.96 -5.23 0.49
C GLN A 173 1.33 -4.07 1.40
N PHE A 174 0.33 -3.24 1.66
CA PHE A 174 0.37 -2.22 2.68
C PHE A 174 -0.91 -2.32 3.51
N TYR A 175 -0.75 -2.37 4.82
CA TYR A 175 -1.84 -2.45 5.78
C TYR A 175 -1.73 -1.26 6.73
N MET A 176 -2.87 -0.67 7.05
CA MET A 176 -2.99 0.46 7.95
C MET A 176 -4.26 0.30 8.79
N ARG A 177 -4.16 0.52 10.09
CA ARG A 177 -5.31 0.52 11.00
C ARG A 177 -5.13 1.51 12.15
N PRO A 178 -6.21 1.96 12.81
CA PRO A 178 -6.10 2.70 14.06
C PRO A 178 -5.23 1.95 15.07
N HIS A 179 -4.34 2.66 15.76
CA HIS A 179 -3.59 2.10 16.87
C HIS A 179 -4.51 1.90 18.08
N VAL A 180 -4.41 0.73 18.70
CA VAL A 180 -5.20 0.34 19.88
C VAL A 180 -4.26 -0.30 20.88
N ALA A 181 -3.60 0.50 21.71
CA ALA A 181 -2.80 0.03 22.83
C ALA A 181 -3.45 0.41 24.16
N GLY A 182 -3.65 -0.56 25.04
CA GLY A 182 -4.05 -0.34 26.45
C GLY A 182 -5.48 0.18 26.70
N SER A 183 -6.26 0.48 25.67
CA SER A 183 -7.66 0.91 25.78
C SER A 183 -8.46 0.56 24.51
N ASN A 184 -9.79 0.58 24.59
CA ASN A 184 -10.69 0.42 23.44
C ASN A 184 -11.03 1.76 22.74
N THR A 185 -10.39 2.86 23.15
CA THR A 185 -10.57 4.17 22.51
C THR A 185 -9.46 4.38 21.49
N PRO A 186 -9.78 4.51 20.18
CA PRO A 186 -8.77 4.77 19.16
C PRO A 186 -7.97 6.05 19.47
N THR A 187 -6.63 5.96 19.44
CA THR A 187 -5.75 7.12 19.60
C THR A 187 -5.65 7.91 18.29
N GLU A 188 -4.85 8.98 18.26
CA GLU A 188 -4.50 9.67 17.02
C GLU A 188 -3.45 8.93 16.18
N ASP A 189 -2.97 7.78 16.67
CA ASP A 189 -1.88 7.02 16.08
C ASP A 189 -2.40 5.88 15.20
N VAL A 190 -1.52 5.37 14.35
CA VAL A 190 -1.88 4.39 13.32
C VAL A 190 -0.82 3.30 13.25
N ASP A 191 -1.25 2.04 13.30
CA ASP A 191 -0.40 0.90 12.99
C ASP A 191 -0.25 0.78 11.48
N VAL A 192 0.98 0.61 10.99
CA VAL A 192 1.27 0.31 9.58
C VAL A 192 2.10 -0.95 9.45
N LEU A 193 1.85 -1.69 8.37
CA LEU A 193 2.62 -2.86 7.96
C LEU A 193 2.81 -2.83 6.45
N PHE A 194 4.05 -2.92 6.00
CA PHE A 194 4.41 -3.14 4.61
C PHE A 194 4.96 -4.55 4.43
N ARG A 195 4.57 -5.21 3.34
CA ARG A 195 5.08 -6.53 2.96
C ARG A 195 5.38 -6.61 1.48
N LEU A 196 6.57 -7.10 1.16
CA LEU A 196 7.03 -7.46 -0.18
C LEU A 196 7.37 -8.95 -0.17
N VAL A 197 6.81 -9.71 -1.11
CA VAL A 197 7.09 -11.13 -1.30
C VAL A 197 7.59 -11.37 -2.71
N ASP A 198 8.63 -12.17 -2.84
CA ASP A 198 9.25 -12.58 -4.10
C ASP A 198 9.63 -11.40 -5.01
N GLY A 199 10.15 -10.32 -4.43
CA GLY A 199 10.65 -9.17 -5.17
C GLY A 199 11.85 -9.57 -6.04
N GLU A 200 11.85 -9.13 -7.30
CA GLU A 200 12.95 -9.34 -8.24
C GLU A 200 13.48 -8.00 -8.73
N GLY A 201 14.82 -7.86 -8.69
CA GLY A 201 15.52 -6.71 -9.21
C GLY A 201 15.57 -6.66 -10.73
N ARG A 202 15.99 -5.51 -11.26
CA ARG A 202 16.39 -5.40 -12.67
C ARG A 202 17.80 -5.96 -12.88
N PRO A 203 18.12 -6.43 -14.10
CA PRO A 203 19.49 -6.79 -14.45
C PRO A 203 20.46 -5.65 -14.14
N ASN A 204 21.56 -5.99 -13.46
CA ASN A 204 22.58 -5.07 -12.97
C ASN A 204 22.07 -4.00 -12.00
N GLY A 205 20.89 -4.19 -11.42
CA GLY A 205 20.31 -3.31 -10.41
C GLY A 205 20.75 -3.66 -8.99
N PRO A 206 20.53 -2.74 -8.03
CA PRO A 206 20.92 -2.95 -6.63
C PRO A 206 20.21 -4.13 -5.99
N VAL A 207 18.95 -4.40 -6.37
CA VAL A 207 18.19 -5.55 -5.84
C VAL A 207 18.74 -6.86 -6.38
N GLU A 208 19.07 -6.96 -7.67
CA GLU A 208 19.68 -8.18 -8.23
C GLU A 208 21.04 -8.46 -7.59
N GLY A 209 21.84 -7.41 -7.37
CA GLY A 209 23.10 -7.50 -6.62
C GLY A 209 22.87 -8.02 -5.20
N LEU A 210 21.99 -7.36 -4.45
CA LEU A 210 21.68 -7.72 -3.06
C LEU A 210 21.21 -9.18 -2.93
N THR A 211 20.36 -9.64 -3.84
CA THR A 211 19.79 -11.00 -3.78
C THR A 211 20.65 -12.06 -4.46
N GLN A 212 21.74 -11.69 -5.14
CA GLN A 212 22.54 -12.59 -5.98
C GLN A 212 21.69 -13.35 -7.01
N SER A 213 20.78 -12.62 -7.69
CA SER A 213 19.75 -13.19 -8.59
C SER A 213 18.63 -14.00 -7.89
N GLY A 214 18.58 -13.99 -6.57
CA GLY A 214 17.50 -14.55 -5.77
C GLY A 214 16.29 -13.61 -5.60
N LYS A 215 15.40 -13.98 -4.69
CA LYS A 215 14.22 -13.17 -4.30
C LYS A 215 14.53 -12.21 -3.16
N LEU A 216 13.79 -11.11 -3.13
CA LEU A 216 13.74 -10.15 -2.04
C LEU A 216 12.39 -10.26 -1.32
N ASN A 217 12.41 -10.64 -0.05
CA ASN A 217 11.26 -10.53 0.85
C ASN A 217 11.52 -9.41 1.85
N ALA A 218 10.52 -8.57 2.11
CA ALA A 218 10.63 -7.53 3.11
C ALA A 218 9.33 -7.42 3.90
N GLN A 219 9.45 -7.23 5.20
CA GLN A 219 8.33 -6.89 6.07
C GLN A 219 8.77 -5.76 7.00
N VAL A 220 7.99 -4.71 7.11
CA VAL A 220 8.27 -3.60 8.04
C VAL A 220 6.96 -3.19 8.71
N GLU A 221 6.96 -3.13 10.03
CA GLU A 221 5.86 -2.63 10.84
C GLU A 221 6.32 -1.46 11.71
N ALA A 222 5.41 -0.52 11.95
CA ALA A 222 5.65 0.63 12.80
C ALA A 222 4.31 1.20 13.30
N VAL A 223 4.38 1.99 14.37
CA VAL A 223 3.29 2.87 14.80
C VAL A 223 3.65 4.29 14.37
N ILE A 224 2.74 4.96 13.67
CA ILE A 224 2.85 6.37 13.30
C ILE A 224 2.14 7.20 14.37
N GLU A 225 2.91 7.87 15.22
CA GLU A 225 2.36 8.78 16.22
C GLU A 225 1.82 10.05 15.56
N LYS A 226 0.77 10.65 16.14
CA LYS A 226 0.19 11.92 15.66
C LYS A 226 -0.16 11.88 14.17
N ALA A 227 -0.70 10.75 13.69
CA ALA A 227 -1.05 10.59 12.27
C ALA A 227 -2.02 11.68 11.78
N GLY A 228 -2.77 12.33 12.68
CA GLY A 228 -3.64 13.48 12.38
C GLY A 228 -2.93 14.69 11.78
N ALA A 229 -1.61 14.77 11.91
CA ALA A 229 -0.76 15.80 11.31
C ALA A 229 -0.26 15.45 9.91
N LEU A 230 -0.52 14.24 9.39
CA LEU A 230 -0.27 13.87 7.99
C LEU A 230 -1.29 14.58 7.08
N LYS A 231 -1.07 15.88 6.87
CA LYS A 231 -1.90 16.76 6.07
C LYS A 231 -1.02 17.60 5.17
N GLY A 232 -1.57 18.01 4.03
CA GLY A 232 -0.85 18.81 3.03
C GLY A 232 0.00 17.91 2.14
N ALA A 233 -0.42 17.74 0.90
CA ALA A 233 0.42 17.14 -0.15
C ALA A 233 1.11 18.25 -0.94
N ASP A 234 1.63 19.25 -0.23
CA ASP A 234 2.32 20.39 -0.82
C ASP A 234 3.73 20.02 -1.29
N ALA A 235 4.47 21.00 -1.81
CA ALA A 235 5.81 20.80 -2.33
C ALA A 235 6.84 20.37 -1.26
N GLN A 236 6.57 20.62 0.03
CA GLN A 236 7.43 20.18 1.13
C GLN A 236 7.14 18.74 1.57
N GLY A 237 6.09 18.12 1.02
CA GLY A 237 5.76 16.72 1.21
C GLY A 237 4.95 16.46 2.50
N LEU A 238 4.16 15.39 2.46
CA LEU A 238 3.21 14.99 3.52
C LEU A 238 3.83 14.89 4.92
N LEU A 239 5.11 14.55 4.98
CA LEU A 239 5.81 14.29 6.23
C LEU A 239 6.32 15.58 6.90
N SER A 240 6.44 16.70 6.19
CA SER A 240 6.93 17.96 6.74
C SER A 240 6.08 18.49 7.90
N ALA A 241 4.76 18.63 7.69
CA ALA A 241 3.82 19.08 8.71
C ALA A 241 3.73 18.09 9.88
N TRP A 242 3.82 16.79 9.60
CA TRP A 242 3.84 15.74 10.60
C TRP A 242 5.10 15.78 11.46
N THR A 243 6.26 15.97 10.85
CA THR A 243 7.54 16.18 11.53
C THR A 243 7.52 17.44 12.39
N ALA A 244 7.01 18.56 11.88
CA ALA A 244 6.87 19.81 12.63
C ALA A 244 5.92 19.68 13.83
N ALA A 245 4.88 18.83 13.73
CA ALA A 245 4.02 18.48 14.84
C ALA A 245 4.69 17.53 15.87
N GLY A 246 5.94 17.13 15.64
CA GLY A 246 6.68 16.19 16.47
C GLY A 246 6.16 14.76 16.32
N GLY A 247 5.75 14.38 15.11
CA GLY A 247 5.40 13.01 14.76
C GLY A 247 6.63 12.09 14.72
N ARG A 248 6.44 10.83 15.12
CA ARG A 248 7.49 9.81 15.17
C ARG A 248 6.97 8.47 14.67
N PHE A 249 7.87 7.68 14.10
CA PHE A 249 7.65 6.24 13.94
C PHE A 249 8.16 5.55 15.20
N VAL A 250 7.31 4.80 15.91
CA VAL A 250 7.70 4.07 17.12
C VAL A 250 7.46 2.58 16.95
N ALA A 251 8.12 1.79 17.80
CA ALA A 251 8.05 0.33 17.79
C ALA A 251 8.33 -0.25 16.38
N VAL A 252 9.29 0.34 15.67
CA VAL A 252 9.64 -0.07 14.31
C VAL A 252 10.30 -1.43 14.38
N LYS A 253 9.79 -2.37 13.59
CA LYS A 253 10.40 -3.69 13.40
C LYS A 253 10.37 -4.04 11.93
N GLY A 254 11.38 -4.76 11.49
CA GLY A 254 11.37 -5.26 10.13
C GLY A 254 12.28 -6.45 9.93
N GLN A 255 12.02 -7.14 8.84
CA GLN A 255 12.78 -8.28 8.37
C GLN A 255 12.97 -8.12 6.87
N LEU A 256 14.21 -8.34 6.43
CA LEU A 256 14.61 -8.35 5.03
C LEU A 256 15.28 -9.68 4.75
N GLU A 257 14.88 -10.34 3.68
CA GLU A 257 15.54 -11.54 3.17
C GLU A 257 15.94 -11.30 1.73
N ALA A 258 17.22 -11.48 1.45
CA ALA A 258 17.77 -11.30 0.11
C ALA A 258 18.70 -12.47 -0.22
N GLY A 259 18.21 -13.39 -1.04
CA GLY A 259 18.91 -14.65 -1.29
C GLY A 259 19.12 -15.42 0.02
N GLU A 260 20.38 -15.66 0.39
CA GLU A 260 20.74 -16.36 1.64
C GLU A 260 20.89 -15.43 2.85
N SER A 261 20.91 -14.11 2.63
CA SER A 261 21.07 -13.15 3.72
C SER A 261 19.72 -12.80 4.34
N ARG A 262 19.69 -12.76 5.66
CA ARG A 262 18.55 -12.27 6.43
C ARG A 262 18.99 -11.12 7.30
N THR A 263 18.18 -10.07 7.39
CA THR A 263 18.46 -8.93 8.26
C THR A 263 17.20 -8.58 9.03
N PHE A 264 17.32 -8.49 10.34
CA PHE A 264 16.29 -7.96 11.23
C PHE A 264 16.66 -6.53 11.58
N LEU A 265 15.66 -5.65 11.61
CA LEU A 265 15.80 -4.28 12.07
C LEU A 265 14.81 -4.00 13.20
N SER A 266 15.24 -3.21 14.17
CA SER A 266 14.33 -2.62 15.14
C SER A 266 14.74 -1.20 15.50
N SER A 267 13.77 -0.36 15.82
CA SER A 267 14.00 0.97 16.35
C SER A 267 12.93 1.34 17.37
N PRO A 268 13.31 1.85 18.56
CA PRO A 268 12.34 2.36 19.52
C PRO A 268 11.56 3.55 18.97
N ALA A 269 12.26 4.49 18.34
CA ALA A 269 11.69 5.70 17.77
C ALA A 269 12.58 6.25 16.65
N LEU A 270 11.95 6.64 15.53
CA LEU A 270 12.55 7.38 14.44
C LEU A 270 11.74 8.66 14.18
N SER A 271 12.43 9.76 13.95
CA SER A 271 11.85 11.05 13.54
C SER A 271 12.60 11.59 12.32
N ALA A 272 12.16 12.73 11.79
CA ALA A 272 12.91 13.46 10.79
C ALA A 272 13.31 14.83 11.34
N ASP A 273 14.42 15.39 10.86
CA ASP A 273 14.80 16.78 11.12
C ASP A 273 13.99 17.76 10.22
N ASP A 274 14.28 19.05 10.35
CA ASP A 274 13.68 20.13 9.56
C ASP A 274 13.92 20.02 8.05
N LYS A 275 14.90 19.22 7.63
CA LYS A 275 15.25 18.92 6.23
C LYS A 275 14.77 17.54 5.79
N GLY A 276 13.93 16.90 6.60
CA GLY A 276 13.38 15.58 6.32
C GLY A 276 14.39 14.45 6.46
N ARG A 277 15.55 14.67 7.10
CA ARG A 277 16.56 13.63 7.30
C ARG A 277 16.26 12.83 8.55
N LEU A 278 16.39 11.52 8.46
CA LEU A 278 16.08 10.60 9.55
C LEU A 278 16.94 10.89 10.80
N GLU A 279 16.32 10.78 11.97
CA GLU A 279 16.94 10.87 13.28
C GLU A 279 16.50 9.69 14.17
N GLY A 280 17.43 9.16 14.96
CA GLY A 280 17.18 8.06 15.88
C GLY A 280 18.17 6.90 15.73
N GLU A 281 17.90 5.81 16.42
CA GLU A 281 18.77 4.63 16.44
C GLU A 281 18.08 3.43 15.80
N VAL A 282 18.79 2.73 14.94
CA VAL A 282 18.33 1.47 14.32
C VAL A 282 19.29 0.36 14.69
N PHE A 283 18.75 -0.65 15.36
CA PHE A 283 19.43 -1.89 15.66
C PHE A 283 19.26 -2.83 14.47
N LEU A 284 20.35 -3.36 13.96
CA LEU A 284 20.38 -4.31 12.85
C LEU A 284 21.04 -5.59 13.32
N ARG A 285 20.41 -6.73 13.01
CA ARG A 285 21.00 -8.06 13.14
C ARG A 285 20.99 -8.70 11.78
N ALA A 286 22.17 -8.90 11.20
CA ALA A 286 22.32 -9.50 9.88
C ALA A 286 22.92 -10.90 9.98
N GLU A 287 22.25 -11.88 9.38
CA GLU A 287 22.67 -13.26 9.24
C GLU A 287 23.20 -13.47 7.83
N LYS A 288 24.42 -14.04 7.72
CA LYS A 288 25.12 -14.26 6.45
C LYS A 288 25.21 -13.00 5.56
N PRO A 289 25.64 -11.82 6.10
CA PRO A 289 25.59 -10.56 5.36
C PRO A 289 26.55 -10.46 4.18
N LEU A 290 27.63 -11.26 4.18
CA LEU A 290 28.72 -11.15 3.19
C LEU A 290 28.23 -11.32 1.76
N ALA A 291 27.36 -12.29 1.49
CA ALA A 291 26.82 -12.53 0.14
C ALA A 291 26.08 -11.31 -0.41
N ALA A 292 25.27 -10.66 0.44
CA ALA A 292 24.52 -9.46 0.09
C ALA A 292 25.45 -8.24 -0.12
N ILE A 293 26.43 -8.03 0.77
CA ILE A 293 27.40 -6.91 0.67
C ILE A 293 28.20 -7.00 -0.62
N VAL A 294 28.71 -8.19 -0.93
CA VAL A 294 29.54 -8.44 -2.11
C VAL A 294 28.74 -8.25 -3.39
N GLY A 295 27.48 -8.68 -3.38
CA GLY A 295 26.57 -8.49 -4.50
C GLY A 295 26.22 -7.04 -4.76
N LEU A 296 26.00 -6.26 -3.70
CA LEU A 296 25.80 -4.81 -3.80
C LEU A 296 27.04 -4.10 -4.36
N ALA A 297 28.24 -4.44 -3.86
CA ALA A 297 29.49 -3.84 -4.35
C ALA A 297 29.71 -4.10 -5.85
N GLY A 298 29.46 -5.34 -6.29
CA GLY A 298 29.54 -5.70 -7.71
C GLY A 298 28.45 -5.06 -8.59
N ALA A 299 27.27 -4.72 -8.03
CA ALA A 299 26.21 -4.02 -8.75
C ALA A 299 26.52 -2.53 -8.93
N GLN A 300 27.22 -1.89 -7.97
CA GLN A 300 27.59 -0.47 -8.06
C GLN A 300 28.75 -0.20 -9.04
N GLN A 301 29.67 -1.15 -9.21
CA GLN A 301 30.89 -0.94 -10.00
C GLN A 301 30.75 -1.27 -11.50
N GLY A 302 29.68 -1.99 -11.88
CA GLY A 302 29.27 -2.14 -13.28
C GLY A 302 30.05 -3.19 -14.09
N GLY A 303 29.66 -4.47 -13.98
CA GLY A 303 30.09 -5.50 -14.92
C GLY A 303 30.09 -6.92 -14.33
N ALA A 304 29.88 -7.94 -15.17
CA ALA A 304 29.96 -9.35 -14.74
C ALA A 304 31.37 -9.75 -14.26
N MET A 305 32.42 -9.12 -14.82
CA MET A 305 33.82 -9.33 -14.43
C MET A 305 34.13 -8.79 -13.04
N ASP A 306 33.60 -7.61 -12.69
CA ASP A 306 33.80 -7.01 -11.35
C ASP A 306 33.01 -7.74 -10.27
N ARG A 307 31.83 -8.27 -10.62
CA ARG A 307 31.05 -9.15 -9.73
C ARG A 307 31.81 -10.44 -9.41
N ALA A 308 32.50 -11.03 -10.40
CA ALA A 308 33.35 -12.20 -10.21
C ALA A 308 34.61 -11.88 -9.37
N ALA A 309 35.20 -10.70 -9.55
CA ALA A 309 36.33 -10.25 -8.73
C ALA A 309 35.93 -10.02 -7.27
N ALA A 310 34.80 -9.35 -7.03
CA ALA A 310 34.23 -9.14 -5.69
C ALA A 310 33.87 -10.47 -5.01
N ALA A 311 33.28 -11.42 -5.75
CA ALA A 311 32.98 -12.76 -5.24
C ALA A 311 34.25 -13.55 -4.86
N ARG A 312 35.32 -13.44 -5.65
CA ARG A 312 36.62 -14.04 -5.29
C ARG A 312 37.25 -13.40 -4.06
N ALA A 313 37.17 -12.08 -3.91
CA ALA A 313 37.66 -11.38 -2.73
C ALA A 313 36.87 -11.77 -1.46
N ALA A 314 35.56 -11.97 -1.59
CA ALA A 314 34.71 -12.46 -0.51
C ALA A 314 35.05 -13.89 -0.10
N ALA A 315 35.27 -14.77 -1.08
CA ALA A 315 35.68 -16.16 -0.84
C ALA A 315 37.06 -16.26 -0.16
N ALA A 316 37.92 -15.26 -0.35
CA ALA A 316 39.23 -15.16 0.31
C ALA A 316 39.17 -14.51 1.71
N THR A 317 38.02 -13.97 2.13
CA THR A 317 37.86 -13.39 3.46
C THR A 317 37.65 -14.50 4.49
N PRO A 318 38.43 -14.57 5.58
CA PRO A 318 38.28 -15.61 6.60
C PRO A 318 36.85 -15.62 7.16
N GLN A 319 36.11 -16.72 6.92
CA GLN A 319 34.77 -16.91 7.45
C GLN A 319 34.88 -17.14 8.96
N GLY A 320 34.52 -16.12 9.73
CA GLY A 320 34.48 -16.21 11.19
C GLY A 320 33.22 -16.95 11.63
N GLY A 321 33.38 -18.15 12.19
CA GLY A 321 32.33 -18.90 12.90
C GLY A 321 31.79 -20.11 12.15
N THR A 322 32.34 -21.29 12.44
CA THR A 322 31.92 -22.61 11.93
C THR A 322 30.73 -23.19 12.72
N GLY A 323 29.71 -22.38 13.00
CA GLY A 323 28.47 -22.83 13.68
C GLY A 323 27.27 -22.79 12.74
N GLU A 324 26.25 -23.61 13.00
CA GLU A 324 24.99 -23.69 12.21
C GLU A 324 24.27 -22.33 12.05
N GLN A 325 24.57 -21.34 12.89
CA GLN A 325 23.99 -19.99 12.83
C GLN A 325 24.68 -19.06 11.81
N GLY A 326 25.81 -19.46 11.22
CA GLY A 326 26.59 -18.59 10.34
C GLY A 326 27.02 -17.28 11.02
N GLN A 327 27.83 -16.49 10.33
CA GLN A 327 28.40 -15.25 10.84
C GLN A 327 27.30 -14.18 11.00
N ALA A 328 26.65 -14.14 12.18
CA ALA A 328 25.70 -13.09 12.54
C ALA A 328 26.44 -11.82 12.97
N VAL A 329 25.99 -10.67 12.50
CA VAL A 329 26.58 -9.36 12.79
C VAL A 329 25.49 -8.46 13.35
N ASP A 330 25.68 -8.01 14.59
CA ASP A 330 24.84 -7.02 15.24
C ASP A 330 25.47 -5.63 15.06
N LEU A 331 24.69 -4.66 14.56
CA LEU A 331 25.12 -3.30 14.26
C LEU A 331 24.12 -2.31 14.84
N VAL A 332 24.61 -1.16 15.26
CA VAL A 332 23.76 -0.02 15.65
C VAL A 332 24.07 1.14 14.73
N LEU A 333 23.08 1.53 13.94
CA LEU A 333 23.13 2.75 13.14
C LEU A 333 22.51 3.89 13.93
N ASN A 334 23.25 4.98 14.10
CA ASN A 334 22.75 6.18 14.74
C ASN A 334 22.64 7.29 13.69
N PHE A 335 21.43 7.82 13.53
CA PHE A 335 21.15 8.96 12.67
C PHE A 335 21.06 10.22 13.53
N LYS A 336 22.04 11.11 13.37
CA LYS A 336 22.10 12.37 14.12
C LYS A 336 22.80 13.46 13.33
N GLY A 337 22.32 14.70 13.44
CA GLY A 337 22.91 15.84 12.74
C GLY A 337 22.96 15.65 11.22
N GLY A 338 21.96 14.95 10.66
CA GLY A 338 21.87 14.66 9.22
C GLY A 338 22.89 13.67 8.68
N ARG A 339 23.56 12.88 9.52
CA ARG A 339 24.51 11.84 9.12
C ARG A 339 24.19 10.49 9.78
N THR A 340 24.61 9.43 9.11
CA THR A 340 24.56 8.03 9.57
C THR A 340 25.89 7.65 10.19
N TYR A 341 25.86 7.15 11.42
CA TYR A 341 27.02 6.69 12.17
C TYR A 341 26.93 5.20 12.48
N LEU A 342 28.07 4.52 12.44
CA LEU A 342 28.27 3.19 13.01
C LEU A 342 29.36 3.32 14.08
N GLY A 343 28.94 3.28 15.34
CA GLY A 343 29.81 3.65 16.47
C GLY A 343 30.37 5.08 16.30
N PRO A 344 31.70 5.29 16.38
CA PRO A 344 32.30 6.61 16.21
C PRO A 344 32.47 7.02 14.73
N PHE A 345 32.22 6.12 13.78
CA PHE A 345 32.53 6.34 12.37
C PHE A 345 31.31 6.85 11.61
N ALA A 346 31.46 7.97 10.90
CA ALA A 346 30.43 8.47 10.02
C ALA A 346 30.50 7.78 8.65
N LEU A 347 29.38 7.19 8.22
CA LEU A 347 29.30 6.39 7.00
C LEU A 347 28.83 7.21 5.80
N ALA A 348 27.71 7.90 5.96
CA ALA A 348 26.99 8.58 4.87
C ALA A 348 26.07 9.68 5.42
N PRO A 349 25.49 10.55 4.58
CA PRO A 349 24.33 11.35 4.97
C PRO A 349 23.19 10.47 5.51
N ALA A 350 22.37 11.01 6.42
CA ALA A 350 21.18 10.32 6.90
C ALA A 350 20.13 10.23 5.77
N PRO A 351 19.35 9.15 5.67
CA PRO A 351 18.29 9.01 4.68
C PRO A 351 17.31 10.18 4.74
N GLN A 352 16.94 10.73 3.58
CA GLN A 352 15.95 11.80 3.47
C GLN A 352 14.58 11.23 3.13
N LEU A 353 13.56 11.64 3.89
CA LEU A 353 12.17 11.18 3.76
C LEU A 353 11.32 12.10 2.87
N PHE A 354 11.64 13.39 2.80
CA PHE A 354 10.94 14.39 1.98
C PHE A 354 11.85 15.54 1.54
#